data_AF-A0AAE3IGP6-F1
#
_entry.id   AF-A0AAE3IGP6-F1
#
_cell.length_a   1.000
_cell.length_b   1.000
_cell.length_c   1.000
_cell.angle_alpha   90.00
_cell.angle_beta   90.00
_cell.angle_gamma   90.00
#
_symmetry.space_group_name_H-M   'P 1'
#
loop_
_entity.id
_entity.type
_entity.pdbx_description
1 polymer ?
#
loop_
_entity_poly.entity_id
_entity_poly.type
_entity_poly.pdbx_seq_one_letter_code
_entity_poly.pdbx_strand_id
1 'polypeptide(L)'
;MKTRVFIDGKEGTTGLQIYERFQNRNDVEIMLIDEEKRKDVNERAKMINSSDITFLCLPDAAAIEAASLCTNPDVRIIDASTAHRTNPAWDYGFPELSEKHRENIRNSKRVANPGCYASGFISLVYPLVKAGVLPEDYPVTCHAVSGYSGGGKKMIAAMESENKTKEMYSPRQYALGQKHKHIPEMQAVCGLKYKPMFNPIVDDYYNGMVVSVPLVTRCLTKKYTPENIHEIMAEHYLGQHFVKVMELGGTETLPDGFIAANTLAGTNNMQIFVCGNEDQILLMSRFDNLGKGASGAAIQNMNIMLGINEAMGLE
;
A
#
# COMPACT_ATOMS: atom_id res chain seq x y z
N MET A 1 -11.06 -15.50 -23.24
CA MET A 1 -9.86 -16.26 -22.85
C MET A 1 -9.55 -15.87 -21.41
N LYS A 2 -9.16 -16.82 -20.53
CA LYS A 2 -8.79 -16.48 -19.16
C LYS A 2 -7.39 -15.86 -19.13
N THR A 3 -7.16 -14.91 -18.22
CA THR A 3 -5.83 -14.35 -17.99
C THR A 3 -5.03 -15.34 -17.16
N ARG A 4 -3.87 -15.78 -17.66
CA ARG A 4 -2.97 -16.68 -16.95
C ARG A 4 -2.13 -15.88 -15.96
N VAL A 5 -2.24 -16.22 -14.68
CA VAL A 5 -1.61 -15.48 -13.59
C VAL A 5 -0.67 -16.38 -12.82
N PHE A 6 0.60 -16.00 -12.77
CA PHE A 6 1.59 -16.66 -11.92
C PHE A 6 1.84 -15.84 -10.64
N ILE A 7 1.84 -16.50 -9.49
CA ILE A 7 2.14 -15.88 -8.18
C ILE A 7 3.44 -16.50 -7.66
N ASP A 8 4.55 -15.79 -7.86
CA ASP A 8 5.84 -16.18 -7.31
C ASP A 8 5.93 -15.75 -5.83
N GLY A 9 6.16 -16.68 -4.92
CA GLY A 9 6.07 -16.44 -3.48
C GLY A 9 4.65 -16.50 -2.90
N LYS A 10 3.77 -17.36 -3.43
CA LYS A 10 2.41 -17.62 -2.93
C LYS A 10 2.36 -17.86 -1.42
N GLU A 11 3.39 -18.46 -0.85
CA GLU A 11 3.47 -18.76 0.58
C GLU A 11 3.62 -17.50 1.45
N GLY A 12 3.97 -16.33 0.91
CA GLY A 12 3.98 -15.08 1.67
C GLY A 12 2.56 -14.61 1.99
N THR A 13 2.40 -13.78 3.02
CA THR A 13 1.07 -13.26 3.41
C THR A 13 0.36 -12.55 2.25
N THR A 14 1.07 -11.70 1.50
CA THR A 14 0.52 -11.04 0.31
C THR A 14 0.17 -12.04 -0.80
N GLY A 15 1.07 -12.98 -1.12
CA GLY A 15 0.86 -13.96 -2.17
C GLY A 15 -0.32 -14.88 -1.89
N LEU A 16 -0.50 -15.28 -0.62
CA LEU A 16 -1.62 -16.10 -0.17
C LEU A 16 -2.95 -15.35 -0.32
N GLN A 17 -2.99 -14.09 0.10
CA GLN A 17 -4.20 -13.26 -0.05
C GLN A 17 -4.57 -13.01 -1.52
N ILE A 18 -3.59 -12.81 -2.40
CA ILE A 18 -3.84 -12.72 -3.84
C ILE A 18 -4.44 -14.03 -4.36
N TYR A 19 -3.84 -15.17 -3.98
CA TYR A 19 -4.33 -16.49 -4.36
C TYR A 19 -5.77 -16.73 -3.90
N GLU A 20 -6.09 -16.45 -2.64
CA GLU A 20 -7.43 -16.59 -2.05
C GLU A 20 -8.46 -15.73 -2.79
N ARG A 21 -8.15 -14.47 -3.09
CA ARG A 21 -9.04 -13.55 -3.84
C ARG A 21 -9.31 -14.03 -5.27
N PHE A 22 -8.38 -14.74 -5.89
CA PHE A 22 -8.56 -15.29 -7.24
C PHE A 22 -9.39 -16.58 -7.29
N GLN A 23 -9.58 -17.30 -6.17
CA GLN A 23 -10.38 -18.52 -6.17
C GLN A 23 -11.83 -18.30 -6.63
N ASN A 24 -12.35 -17.09 -6.43
CA ASN A 24 -13.71 -16.71 -6.81
C ASN A 24 -13.80 -16.04 -8.19
N ARG A 25 -12.71 -15.99 -8.95
CA ARG A 25 -12.64 -15.34 -10.27
C ARG A 25 -12.66 -16.36 -11.39
N ASN A 26 -13.63 -16.23 -12.30
CA ASN A 26 -13.76 -17.10 -13.48
C ASN A 26 -12.96 -16.60 -14.69
N ASP A 27 -12.47 -15.37 -14.65
CA ASP A 27 -11.69 -14.70 -15.69
C ASP A 27 -10.16 -14.93 -15.55
N VAL A 28 -9.73 -15.54 -14.44
CA VAL A 28 -8.33 -15.85 -14.13
C VAL A 28 -8.05 -17.35 -14.18
N GLU A 29 -6.90 -17.72 -14.71
CA GLU A 29 -6.30 -19.05 -14.60
C GLU A 29 -5.04 -18.95 -13.75
N ILE A 30 -5.08 -19.52 -12.54
CA ILE A 30 -3.94 -19.47 -11.61
C ILE A 30 -2.92 -20.54 -12.00
N MET A 31 -1.71 -20.10 -12.34
CA MET A 31 -0.57 -20.97 -12.60
C MET A 31 0.17 -21.24 -11.29
N LEU A 32 0.35 -22.51 -10.95
CA LEU A 32 1.04 -22.94 -9.74
C LEU A 32 2.38 -23.59 -10.09
N ILE A 33 3.43 -23.21 -9.35
CA ILE A 33 4.73 -23.87 -9.40
C ILE A 33 4.77 -24.99 -8.37
N ASP A 34 5.39 -26.11 -8.71
CA ASP A 34 5.66 -27.20 -7.76
C ASP A 34 6.43 -26.66 -6.55
N GLU A 35 6.01 -27.01 -5.34
CA GLU A 35 6.57 -26.43 -4.11
C GLU A 35 8.08 -26.72 -3.97
N GLU A 36 8.53 -27.89 -4.42
CA GLU A 36 9.95 -28.28 -4.42
C GLU A 36 10.78 -27.49 -5.44
N LYS A 37 10.14 -26.98 -6.51
CA LYS A 37 10.79 -26.23 -7.60
C LYS A 37 10.62 -24.73 -7.48
N ARG A 38 9.98 -24.22 -6.42
CA ARG A 38 9.75 -22.76 -6.25
C ARG A 38 11.03 -21.92 -6.11
N LYS A 39 12.19 -22.55 -5.95
CA LYS A 39 13.51 -21.89 -5.98
C LYS A 39 14.35 -22.26 -7.20
N ASP A 40 13.84 -23.13 -8.07
CA ASP A 40 14.50 -23.49 -9.32
C ASP A 40 14.35 -22.34 -10.32
N VAL A 41 15.49 -21.79 -10.76
CA VAL A 41 15.54 -20.62 -11.64
C VAL A 41 14.89 -20.90 -12.99
N ASN A 42 15.08 -22.11 -13.54
CA ASN A 42 14.56 -22.46 -14.86
C ASN A 42 13.05 -22.66 -14.83
N GLU A 43 12.52 -23.32 -13.79
CA GLU A 43 11.08 -23.51 -13.64
C GLU A 43 10.39 -22.17 -13.38
N ARG A 44 10.96 -21.29 -12.53
CA ARG A 44 10.45 -19.93 -12.34
C ARG A 44 10.45 -19.14 -13.64
N ALA A 45 11.56 -19.15 -14.39
CA ALA A 45 11.64 -18.47 -15.69
C ALA A 45 10.56 -18.98 -16.65
N LYS A 46 10.36 -20.30 -16.73
CA LYS A 46 9.31 -20.90 -17.55
C LYS A 46 7.91 -20.42 -17.15
N MET A 47 7.59 -20.41 -15.85
CA MET A 47 6.30 -19.95 -15.33
C MET A 47 6.07 -18.46 -15.62
N ILE A 48 7.07 -17.62 -15.36
CA ILE A 48 7.02 -16.18 -15.63
C ILE A 48 6.74 -15.92 -17.12
N ASN A 49 7.55 -16.52 -18.00
CA ASN A 49 7.46 -16.28 -19.45
C ASN A 49 6.21 -16.87 -20.12
N SER A 50 5.51 -17.79 -19.46
CA SER A 50 4.26 -18.38 -19.94
C SER A 50 3.00 -17.77 -19.31
N SER A 51 3.14 -16.86 -18.35
CA SER A 51 2.02 -16.10 -17.77
C SER A 51 1.63 -14.89 -18.64
N ASP A 52 0.45 -14.33 -18.41
CA ASP A 52 0.08 -13.01 -18.92
C ASP A 52 0.40 -11.93 -17.87
N ILE A 53 0.17 -12.26 -16.59
CA ILE A 53 0.53 -11.46 -15.41
C ILE A 53 1.35 -12.30 -14.44
N THR A 54 2.45 -11.74 -13.94
CA THR A 54 3.23 -12.30 -12.83
C THR A 54 3.19 -11.37 -11.62
N PHE A 55 2.83 -11.91 -10.45
CA PHE A 55 2.99 -11.25 -9.16
C PHE A 55 4.29 -11.73 -8.49
N LEU A 56 5.14 -10.79 -8.08
CA LEU A 56 6.32 -11.10 -7.26
C LEU A 56 6.02 -10.78 -5.79
N CYS A 57 5.75 -11.81 -5.01
CA CYS A 57 5.49 -11.74 -3.57
C CYS A 57 6.74 -12.22 -2.78
N LEU A 58 7.89 -11.69 -3.16
CA LEU A 58 9.21 -12.20 -2.78
C LEU A 58 10.01 -11.18 -1.95
N PRO A 59 11.04 -11.63 -1.22
CA PRO A 59 12.09 -10.74 -0.74
C PRO A 59 12.84 -10.05 -1.89
N ASP A 60 13.37 -8.85 -1.63
CA ASP A 60 13.95 -7.96 -2.65
C ASP A 60 14.94 -8.63 -3.61
N ALA A 61 15.93 -9.38 -3.09
CA ALA A 61 16.93 -10.04 -3.95
C ALA A 61 16.29 -11.07 -4.90
N ALA A 62 15.30 -11.83 -4.41
CA ALA A 62 14.60 -12.82 -5.21
C ALA A 62 13.62 -12.17 -6.21
N ALA A 63 13.04 -11.02 -5.87
CA ALA A 63 12.20 -10.23 -6.78
C ALA A 63 13.02 -9.65 -7.95
N ILE A 64 14.22 -9.12 -7.67
CA ILE A 64 15.15 -8.63 -8.71
C ILE A 64 15.54 -9.77 -9.65
N GLU A 65 15.93 -10.93 -9.10
CA GLU A 65 16.24 -12.12 -9.90
C GLU A 65 15.03 -12.51 -10.75
N ALA A 66 13.85 -12.67 -10.16
CA ALA A 66 12.62 -13.06 -10.87
C ALA A 66 12.32 -12.14 -12.06
N ALA A 67 12.38 -10.82 -11.82
CA ALA A 67 12.09 -9.82 -12.85
C ALA A 67 13.06 -9.92 -14.03
N SER A 68 14.33 -10.28 -13.78
CA SER A 68 15.36 -10.48 -14.81
C SER A 68 15.18 -11.76 -15.64
N LEU A 69 14.44 -12.75 -15.13
CA LEU A 69 14.14 -13.99 -15.85
C LEU A 69 13.07 -13.82 -16.95
N CYS A 70 12.35 -12.69 -16.95
CA CYS A 70 11.32 -12.40 -17.92
C CYS A 70 11.92 -11.94 -19.26
N THR A 71 11.92 -12.82 -20.25
CA THR A 71 12.35 -12.55 -21.63
C THR A 71 11.20 -12.32 -22.60
N ASN A 72 9.98 -12.73 -22.24
CA ASN A 72 8.77 -12.47 -23.00
C ASN A 72 8.30 -11.01 -22.80
N PRO A 73 8.27 -10.18 -23.86
CA PRO A 73 7.89 -8.76 -23.75
C PRO A 73 6.40 -8.54 -23.47
N ASP A 74 5.56 -9.55 -23.65
CA ASP A 74 4.12 -9.43 -23.43
C ASP A 74 3.74 -9.54 -21.96
N VAL A 75 4.52 -10.31 -21.17
CA VAL A 75 4.32 -10.50 -19.74
C VAL A 75 4.40 -9.18 -19.00
N ARG A 76 3.40 -8.92 -18.17
CA ARG A 76 3.42 -7.79 -17.24
C ARG A 76 3.66 -8.27 -15.81
N ILE A 77 4.49 -7.53 -15.07
CA ILE A 77 4.93 -7.91 -13.73
C ILE A 77 4.46 -6.87 -12.73
N ILE A 78 3.87 -7.34 -11.62
CA ILE A 78 3.51 -6.53 -10.45
C ILE A 78 4.37 -7.02 -9.28
N ASP A 79 5.31 -6.20 -8.83
CA ASP A 79 6.22 -6.53 -7.72
C ASP A 79 5.74 -5.95 -6.40
N ALA A 80 5.46 -6.80 -5.41
CA ALA A 80 5.07 -6.39 -4.07
C ALA A 80 6.26 -6.19 -3.10
N SER A 81 7.48 -6.53 -3.52
CA SER A 81 8.71 -6.30 -2.76
C SER A 81 9.07 -4.82 -2.66
N THR A 82 10.08 -4.47 -1.86
CA THR A 82 10.61 -3.09 -1.80
C THR A 82 11.62 -2.78 -2.91
N ALA A 83 12.08 -3.78 -3.66
CA ALA A 83 13.19 -3.66 -4.60
C ALA A 83 12.98 -2.60 -5.68
N HIS A 84 11.76 -2.45 -6.19
CA HIS A 84 11.48 -1.65 -7.38
C HIS A 84 10.68 -0.38 -7.13
N ARG A 85 10.30 -0.08 -5.88
CA ARG A 85 9.35 1.00 -5.57
C ARG A 85 9.88 2.41 -5.81
N THR A 86 11.19 2.57 -5.81
CA THR A 86 11.87 3.83 -6.16
C THR A 86 12.72 3.67 -7.43
N ASN A 87 12.54 2.58 -8.18
CA ASN A 87 13.29 2.34 -9.41
C ASN A 87 12.56 3.07 -10.57
N PRO A 88 13.22 3.99 -11.29
CA PRO A 88 12.58 4.74 -12.37
C PRO A 88 12.17 3.88 -13.58
N ALA A 89 12.65 2.64 -13.69
CA ALA A 89 12.23 1.68 -14.71
C ALA A 89 10.89 0.98 -14.39
N TRP A 90 10.28 1.29 -13.25
CA TRP A 90 9.02 0.70 -12.80
C TRP A 90 8.00 1.81 -12.50
N ASP A 91 6.76 1.58 -12.92
CA ASP A 91 5.66 2.49 -12.60
C ASP A 91 5.13 2.21 -11.19
N TYR A 92 4.86 3.26 -10.43
CA TYR A 92 4.40 3.12 -9.06
C TYR A 92 2.90 2.78 -9.01
N GLY A 93 2.56 1.66 -8.37
CA GLY A 93 1.24 1.03 -8.40
C GLY A 93 0.20 1.65 -7.48
N PHE A 94 0.05 2.98 -7.49
CA PHE A 94 -1.00 3.70 -6.77
C PHE A 94 -1.79 4.57 -7.75
N PRO A 95 -2.89 4.06 -8.32
CA PRO A 95 -3.60 4.73 -9.41
C PRO A 95 -4.29 6.03 -8.99
N GLU A 96 -4.67 6.18 -7.72
CA GLU A 96 -5.38 7.38 -7.24
C GLU A 96 -4.47 8.60 -7.00
N LEU A 97 -3.14 8.51 -7.18
CA LEU A 97 -2.26 9.67 -7.00
C LEU A 97 -2.44 10.71 -8.11
N SER A 98 -2.67 10.28 -9.33
CA SER A 98 -3.04 11.16 -10.44
C SER A 98 -3.49 10.36 -11.65
N GLU A 99 -4.15 11.03 -12.59
CA GLU A 99 -4.44 10.47 -13.92
C GLU A 99 -3.19 9.91 -14.59
N LYS A 100 -2.04 10.58 -14.45
CA LYS A 100 -0.75 10.10 -14.96
C LYS A 100 -0.32 8.78 -14.33
N HIS A 101 -0.45 8.61 -13.01
CA HIS A 101 -0.10 7.34 -12.36
C HIS A 101 -1.01 6.21 -12.83
N ARG A 102 -2.33 6.46 -12.92
CA ARG A 102 -3.29 5.50 -13.45
C ARG A 102 -2.97 5.09 -14.88
N GLU A 103 -2.65 6.04 -15.75
CA GLU A 103 -2.34 5.77 -17.16
C GLU A 103 -1.01 5.05 -17.34
N ASN A 104 -0.02 5.40 -16.53
CA ASN A 104 1.23 4.67 -16.43
C ASN A 104 0.97 3.19 -16.08
N ILE A 105 0.21 2.92 -15.01
CA ILE A 105 -0.15 1.54 -14.61
C ILE A 105 -0.85 0.81 -15.76
N ARG A 106 -1.83 1.43 -16.42
CA ARG A 106 -2.58 0.83 -17.54
C ARG A 106 -1.67 0.32 -18.66
N ASN A 107 -0.65 1.10 -19.01
CA ASN A 107 0.26 0.79 -20.11
C ASN A 107 1.55 0.08 -19.69
N SER A 108 1.80 -0.04 -18.39
CA SER A 108 3.06 -0.55 -17.87
C SER A 108 3.25 -2.05 -18.12
N LYS A 109 4.50 -2.44 -18.30
CA LYS A 109 4.96 -3.83 -18.20
C LYS A 109 5.50 -4.16 -16.81
N ARG A 110 5.79 -3.16 -15.98
CA ARG A 110 6.55 -3.30 -14.73
C ARG A 110 5.98 -2.33 -13.70
N VAL A 111 5.12 -2.85 -12.81
CA VAL A 111 4.48 -2.06 -11.75
C VAL A 111 5.06 -2.44 -10.39
N ALA A 112 5.52 -1.46 -9.63
CA ALA A 112 5.95 -1.65 -8.25
C ALA A 112 4.77 -1.36 -7.31
N ASN A 113 4.26 -2.41 -6.66
CA ASN A 113 3.13 -2.31 -5.76
C ASN A 113 3.54 -1.63 -4.43
N PRO A 114 2.75 -0.66 -3.94
CA PRO A 114 3.08 0.09 -2.73
C PRO A 114 3.27 -0.76 -1.47
N GLY A 115 3.92 -0.19 -0.47
CA GLY A 115 3.93 -0.72 0.89
C GLY A 115 2.74 -0.28 1.71
N CYS A 116 2.26 -1.10 2.64
CA CYS A 116 1.10 -0.75 3.47
C CYS A 116 1.24 0.63 4.14
N TYR A 117 2.30 0.87 4.92
CA TYR A 117 2.50 2.20 5.53
C TYR A 117 2.76 3.31 4.49
N ALA A 118 3.44 2.98 3.39
CA ALA A 118 3.69 3.94 2.31
C ALA A 118 2.38 4.36 1.64
N SER A 119 1.44 3.44 1.41
CA SER A 119 0.13 3.72 0.84
C SER A 119 -0.62 4.75 1.68
N GLY A 120 -0.69 4.53 3.00
CA GLY A 120 -1.36 5.48 3.88
C GLY A 120 -0.65 6.83 3.96
N PHE A 121 0.69 6.85 3.99
CA PHE A 121 1.43 8.11 4.03
C PHE A 121 1.32 8.91 2.73
N ILE A 122 1.52 8.24 1.60
CA ILE A 122 1.56 8.88 0.28
C ILE A 122 0.19 9.41 -0.09
N SER A 123 -0.90 8.71 0.27
CA SER A 123 -2.26 9.21 0.05
C SER A 123 -2.57 10.50 0.83
N LEU A 124 -1.84 10.79 1.90
CA LEU A 124 -2.00 12.02 2.67
C LEU A 124 -1.06 13.13 2.18
N VAL A 125 0.18 12.79 1.83
CA VAL A 125 1.25 13.78 1.61
C VAL A 125 1.40 14.17 0.14
N TYR A 126 1.29 13.23 -0.80
CA TYR A 126 1.46 13.51 -2.23
C TYR A 126 0.49 14.60 -2.72
N PRO A 127 -0.82 14.58 -2.40
CA PRO A 127 -1.76 15.62 -2.84
C PRO A 127 -1.34 17.02 -2.38
N LEU A 128 -0.85 17.14 -1.14
CA LEU A 128 -0.46 18.43 -0.56
C LEU A 128 0.83 18.99 -1.15
N VAL A 129 1.81 18.14 -1.46
CA VAL A 129 3.01 18.57 -2.18
C VAL A 129 2.63 19.00 -3.60
N LYS A 130 1.82 18.21 -4.30
CA LYS A 130 1.36 18.52 -5.66
C LYS A 130 0.57 19.83 -5.72
N ALA A 131 -0.24 20.14 -4.70
CA ALA A 131 -1.00 21.38 -4.59
C ALA A 131 -0.17 22.59 -4.12
N GLY A 132 1.12 22.41 -3.80
CA GLY A 132 1.98 23.49 -3.29
C GLY A 132 1.65 23.93 -1.86
N VAL A 133 0.93 23.09 -1.10
CA VAL A 133 0.57 23.34 0.31
C VAL A 133 1.76 22.99 1.21
N LEU A 134 2.33 21.81 0.99
CA LEU A 134 3.41 21.25 1.79
C LEU A 134 4.75 21.49 1.07
N PRO A 135 5.66 22.33 1.61
CA PRO A 135 6.96 22.57 0.99
C PRO A 135 7.83 21.31 1.04
N GLU A 136 8.73 21.15 0.07
CA GLU A 136 9.57 19.94 -0.09
C GLU A 136 10.45 19.63 1.14
N ASP A 137 10.78 20.64 1.94
CA ASP A 137 11.63 20.56 3.13
C ASP A 137 10.84 20.60 4.45
N TYR A 138 9.50 20.54 4.39
CA TYR A 138 8.66 20.44 5.58
C TYR A 138 9.10 19.26 6.46
N PRO A 139 9.20 19.42 7.79
CA PRO A 139 9.65 18.36 8.69
C PRO A 139 8.53 17.34 8.94
N VAL A 140 8.21 16.54 7.93
CA VAL A 140 7.08 15.61 7.96
C VAL A 140 7.31 14.56 9.06
N THR A 141 6.34 14.40 9.94
CA THR A 141 6.26 13.27 10.87
C THR A 141 5.10 12.36 10.49
N CYS A 142 5.28 11.07 10.71
CA CYS A 142 4.29 10.05 10.41
C CYS A 142 4.18 9.10 11.60
N HIS A 143 2.97 8.98 12.13
CA HIS A 143 2.61 8.00 13.15
C HIS A 143 1.70 6.97 12.52
N ALA A 144 1.90 5.69 12.80
CA ALA A 144 1.03 4.68 12.23
C ALA A 144 0.83 3.51 13.19
N VAL A 145 -0.41 3.03 13.27
CA VAL A 145 -0.78 1.82 14.00
C VAL A 145 -1.24 0.78 13.00
N SER A 146 -0.74 -0.44 13.11
CA SER A 146 -1.04 -1.54 12.20
C SER A 146 -1.33 -2.82 12.97
N GLY A 147 -2.20 -3.66 12.39
CA GLY A 147 -2.33 -5.04 12.78
C GLY A 147 -1.05 -5.84 12.49
N TYR A 148 -0.84 -6.93 13.23
CA TYR A 148 0.40 -7.68 13.21
C TYR A 148 0.66 -8.47 11.92
N SER A 149 -0.36 -8.68 11.07
CA SER A 149 -0.20 -9.36 9.79
C SER A 149 0.79 -8.65 8.84
N GLY A 150 0.97 -7.33 8.99
CA GLY A 150 1.96 -6.56 8.24
C GLY A 150 3.42 -6.96 8.52
N GLY A 151 3.70 -7.61 9.64
CA GLY A 151 5.01 -8.17 9.98
C GLY A 151 5.31 -9.50 9.28
N GLY A 152 4.37 -10.03 8.49
CA GLY A 152 4.49 -11.29 7.76
C GLY A 152 4.53 -12.51 8.67
N LYS A 153 4.80 -13.68 8.08
CA LYS A 153 4.71 -14.99 8.75
C LYS A 153 5.41 -15.08 10.10
N LYS A 154 6.60 -14.49 10.24
CA LYS A 154 7.37 -14.55 11.49
C LYS A 154 6.65 -13.80 12.62
N MET A 155 6.07 -12.63 12.34
CA MET A 155 5.35 -11.86 13.34
C MET A 155 3.99 -12.49 13.64
N ILE A 156 3.27 -12.95 12.62
CA ILE A 156 2.00 -13.69 12.79
C ILE A 156 2.21 -14.88 13.72
N ALA A 157 3.18 -15.74 13.42
CA ALA A 157 3.47 -16.91 14.25
C ALA A 157 3.85 -16.55 15.70
N ALA A 158 4.54 -15.42 15.92
CA ALA A 158 4.86 -14.95 17.28
C ALA A 158 3.63 -14.42 18.03
N MET A 159 2.73 -13.71 17.34
CA MET A 159 1.53 -13.11 17.92
C MET A 159 0.40 -14.13 18.18
N GLU A 160 0.41 -15.24 17.44
CA GLU A 160 -0.54 -16.36 17.58
C GLU A 160 0.03 -17.52 18.44
N SER A 161 1.28 -17.41 18.88
CA SER A 161 1.92 -18.44 19.72
C SER A 161 1.27 -18.51 21.11
N GLU A 162 1.16 -19.72 21.66
CA GLU A 162 0.82 -19.95 23.07
C GLU A 162 1.83 -19.28 24.04
N ASN A 163 3.06 -19.01 23.58
CA ASN A 163 4.11 -18.35 24.36
C ASN A 163 4.12 -16.81 24.23
N LYS A 164 3.00 -16.22 23.79
CA LYS A 164 2.86 -14.76 23.65
C LYS A 164 3.08 -14.05 25.00
N THR A 165 4.00 -13.10 25.03
CA THR A 165 4.32 -12.38 26.28
C THR A 165 3.30 -11.28 26.56
N LYS A 166 3.22 -10.83 27.83
CA LYS A 166 2.28 -9.78 28.26
C LYS A 166 2.44 -8.49 27.43
N GLU A 167 3.67 -8.14 27.06
CA GLU A 167 3.98 -6.93 26.28
C GLU A 167 3.41 -7.00 24.85
N MET A 168 3.16 -8.20 24.32
CA MET A 168 2.61 -8.37 22.98
C MET A 168 1.10 -8.13 22.90
N TYR A 169 0.41 -7.99 24.04
CA TYR A 169 -0.99 -7.55 24.12
C TYR A 169 -1.13 -6.02 24.18
N SER A 170 0.00 -5.30 24.20
CA SER A 170 0.04 -3.83 24.18
C SER A 170 0.50 -3.35 22.80
N PRO A 171 0.08 -2.14 22.38
CA PRO A 171 0.71 -1.46 21.26
C PRO A 171 2.22 -1.34 21.49
N ARG A 172 3.01 -1.69 20.48
CA ARG A 172 4.48 -1.65 20.52
C ARG A 172 5.04 -0.85 19.37
N GLN A 173 5.74 0.21 19.69
CA GLN A 173 6.53 0.96 18.72
C GLN A 173 7.78 0.16 18.31
N TYR A 174 8.10 0.17 17.02
CA TYR A 174 9.29 -0.51 16.49
C TYR A 174 10.04 0.38 15.51
N ALA A 175 11.12 -0.16 14.92
CA ALA A 175 12.05 0.59 14.07
C ALA A 175 12.65 1.83 14.77
N LEU A 176 12.92 1.71 16.08
CA LEU A 176 13.38 2.80 16.96
C LEU A 176 14.65 3.51 16.48
N GLY A 177 15.48 2.84 15.68
CA GLY A 177 16.65 3.44 15.03
C GLY A 177 16.35 4.28 13.79
N GLN A 178 15.07 4.61 13.51
CA GLN A 178 14.62 5.38 12.35
C GLN A 178 15.06 4.76 11.00
N LYS A 179 15.04 3.43 10.95
CA LYS A 179 15.30 2.64 9.74
C LYS A 179 14.11 1.73 9.48
N HIS A 180 13.24 2.13 8.57
CA HIS A 180 12.11 1.33 8.10
C HIS A 180 12.11 1.26 6.56
N LYS A 181 11.73 0.10 6.02
CA LYS A 181 11.80 -0.20 4.58
C LYS A 181 10.91 0.68 3.69
N HIS A 182 9.90 1.35 4.26
CA HIS A 182 8.99 2.24 3.53
C HIS A 182 9.47 3.69 3.42
N ILE A 183 10.43 4.12 4.24
CA ILE A 183 10.91 5.51 4.24
C ILE A 183 11.43 5.96 2.86
N PRO A 184 12.21 5.15 2.10
CA PRO A 184 12.67 5.56 0.78
C PRO A 184 11.52 5.88 -0.19
N GLU A 185 10.49 5.04 -0.21
CA GLU A 185 9.30 5.18 -1.05
C GLU A 185 8.45 6.38 -0.62
N MET A 186 8.21 6.54 0.69
CA MET A 186 7.52 7.70 1.27
C MET A 186 8.20 9.02 0.89
N GLN A 187 9.53 9.06 0.86
CA GLN A 187 10.28 10.24 0.46
C GLN A 187 10.17 10.48 -1.05
N ALA A 188 10.53 9.48 -1.86
CA ALA A 188 10.68 9.63 -3.30
C ALA A 188 9.34 9.92 -4.00
N VAL A 189 8.29 9.17 -3.67
CA VAL A 189 6.98 9.31 -4.35
C VAL A 189 6.32 10.64 -4.00
N CYS A 190 6.45 11.11 -2.75
CA CYS A 190 5.93 12.41 -2.34
C CYS A 190 6.78 13.60 -2.79
N GLY A 191 7.98 13.39 -3.34
CA GLY A 191 8.88 14.48 -3.72
C GLY A 191 9.46 15.25 -2.52
N LEU A 192 9.65 14.57 -1.39
CA LEU A 192 10.22 15.20 -0.19
C LEU A 192 11.75 15.28 -0.28
N LYS A 193 12.29 16.45 0.06
CA LYS A 193 13.73 16.68 0.12
C LYS A 193 14.40 15.87 1.23
N TYR A 194 13.71 15.71 2.35
CA TYR A 194 14.18 14.97 3.52
C TYR A 194 13.28 13.77 3.84
N LYS A 195 13.86 12.77 4.48
CA LYS A 195 13.11 11.60 4.95
C LYS A 195 12.11 12.02 6.04
N PRO A 196 10.87 11.53 6.02
CA PRO A 196 9.94 11.76 7.11
C PRO A 196 10.42 11.05 8.39
N MET A 197 10.11 11.63 9.55
CA MET A 197 10.26 10.96 10.84
C MET A 197 9.12 9.93 10.99
N PHE A 198 9.44 8.66 11.14
CA PHE A 198 8.44 7.60 11.10
C PHE A 198 8.36 6.82 12.41
N ASN A 199 7.16 6.76 12.98
CA ASN A 199 6.83 6.14 14.25
C ASN A 199 5.79 5.02 14.06
N PRO A 200 6.20 3.82 13.58
CA PRO A 200 5.28 2.71 13.41
C PRO A 200 5.05 1.94 14.71
N ILE A 201 3.79 1.56 14.92
CA ILE A 201 3.29 0.83 16.07
C ILE A 201 2.56 -0.41 15.56
N VAL A 202 2.88 -1.57 16.12
CA VAL A 202 2.10 -2.79 15.93
C VAL A 202 1.21 -3.02 17.14
N ASP A 203 -0.03 -3.44 16.89
CA ASP A 203 -1.03 -3.72 17.92
C ASP A 203 -1.61 -5.14 17.77
N ASP A 204 -2.34 -5.59 18.78
CA ASP A 204 -2.85 -6.97 18.90
C ASP A 204 -4.18 -7.20 18.17
N TYR A 205 -4.20 -6.90 16.89
CA TYR A 205 -5.26 -7.31 15.98
C TYR A 205 -4.65 -7.75 14.65
N TYR A 206 -5.33 -8.65 13.94
CA TYR A 206 -4.74 -9.31 12.76
C TYR A 206 -4.42 -8.30 11.64
N ASN A 207 -5.41 -7.56 11.15
CA ASN A 207 -5.27 -6.63 10.03
C ASN A 207 -6.09 -5.35 10.22
N GLY A 208 -5.71 -4.31 9.48
CA GLY A 208 -6.14 -2.93 9.66
C GLY A 208 -4.97 -2.00 9.93
N MET A 209 -5.13 -0.73 9.56
CA MET A 209 -4.11 0.30 9.73
C MET A 209 -4.73 1.69 9.78
N VAL A 210 -4.15 2.55 10.62
CA VAL A 210 -4.28 4.00 10.51
C VAL A 210 -2.90 4.60 10.39
N VAL A 211 -2.70 5.44 9.38
CA VAL A 211 -1.50 6.28 9.22
C VAL A 211 -1.92 7.73 9.44
N SER A 212 -1.16 8.45 10.25
CA SER A 212 -1.44 9.82 10.67
C SER A 212 -0.26 10.74 10.39
N VAL A 213 -0.54 11.90 9.81
CA VAL A 213 0.46 12.93 9.49
C VAL A 213 -0.03 14.27 10.07
N PRO A 214 0.53 14.74 11.19
CA PRO A 214 0.19 16.05 11.73
C PRO A 214 0.87 17.15 10.91
N LEU A 215 0.12 18.21 10.64
CA LEU A 215 0.59 19.44 10.01
C LEU A 215 0.58 20.59 11.03
N VAL A 216 1.68 21.30 11.10
CA VAL A 216 1.83 22.53 11.86
C VAL A 216 1.63 23.67 10.86
N THR A 217 0.50 24.37 10.93
CA THR A 217 0.04 25.26 9.85
C THR A 217 1.01 26.41 9.57
N ARG A 218 1.71 26.92 10.60
CA ARG A 218 2.75 27.96 10.47
C ARG A 218 3.98 27.55 9.64
N CYS A 219 4.17 26.25 9.41
CA CYS A 219 5.29 25.70 8.63
C CYS A 219 4.89 25.36 7.19
N LEU A 220 3.60 25.51 6.82
CA LEU A 220 3.13 25.36 5.45
C LEU A 220 3.45 26.61 4.63
N THR A 221 3.20 26.55 3.31
CA THR A 221 3.50 27.68 2.41
C THR A 221 2.72 28.95 2.73
N LYS A 222 1.58 28.83 3.44
CA LYS A 222 0.81 29.89 4.08
C LYS A 222 -0.07 29.29 5.18
N LYS A 223 -0.83 30.11 5.92
CA LYS A 223 -1.83 29.60 6.87
C LYS A 223 -2.96 28.90 6.08
N TYR A 224 -3.21 27.64 6.42
CA TYR A 224 -4.34 26.85 5.94
C TYR A 224 -5.20 26.43 7.13
N THR A 225 -6.51 26.35 6.94
CA THR A 225 -7.44 25.78 7.92
C THR A 225 -7.74 24.31 7.59
N PRO A 226 -8.31 23.52 8.53
CA PRO A 226 -8.80 22.17 8.23
C PRO A 226 -9.73 22.11 7.01
N GLU A 227 -10.60 23.10 6.83
CA GLU A 227 -11.51 23.22 5.69
C GLU A 227 -10.73 23.34 4.38
N ASN A 228 -9.70 24.20 4.31
CA ASN A 228 -8.91 24.33 3.09
C ASN A 228 -8.20 23.03 2.72
N ILE A 229 -7.64 22.33 3.72
CA ILE A 229 -6.96 21.06 3.50
C ILE A 229 -7.97 19.98 3.07
N HIS A 230 -9.15 19.94 3.70
CA HIS A 230 -10.21 19.03 3.33
C HIS A 230 -10.67 19.22 1.88
N GLU A 231 -10.93 20.46 1.46
CA GLU A 231 -11.31 20.79 0.08
C GLU A 231 -10.27 20.30 -0.92
N ILE A 232 -8.98 20.57 -0.68
CA ILE A 232 -7.88 20.14 -1.55
C ILE A 232 -7.82 18.61 -1.66
N MET A 233 -7.97 17.90 -0.55
CA MET A 233 -7.98 16.44 -0.54
C MET A 233 -9.22 15.88 -1.25
N ALA A 234 -10.40 16.46 -0.99
CA ALA A 234 -11.66 16.04 -1.57
C ALA A 234 -11.67 16.24 -3.09
N GLU A 235 -11.15 17.36 -3.58
CA GLU A 235 -10.98 17.61 -5.02
C GLU A 235 -10.00 16.60 -5.64
N HIS A 236 -8.86 16.33 -4.98
CA HIS A 236 -7.86 15.40 -5.49
C HIS A 236 -8.40 13.97 -5.67
N TYR A 237 -9.20 13.50 -4.71
CA TYR A 237 -9.76 12.13 -4.71
C TYR A 237 -11.17 12.03 -5.28
N LEU A 238 -11.70 13.11 -5.86
CA LEU A 238 -13.02 13.11 -6.46
C LEU A 238 -13.14 12.03 -7.54
N GLY A 239 -14.19 11.21 -7.44
CA GLY A 239 -14.48 10.15 -8.41
C GLY A 239 -13.60 8.90 -8.29
N GLN A 240 -12.68 8.82 -7.33
CA GLN A 240 -11.93 7.58 -7.07
C GLN A 240 -12.84 6.53 -6.40
N HIS A 241 -12.68 5.27 -6.80
CA HIS A 241 -13.52 4.18 -6.30
C HIS A 241 -13.16 3.79 -4.86
N PHE A 242 -11.87 3.52 -4.61
CA PHE A 242 -11.39 2.96 -3.35
C PHE A 242 -10.92 3.97 -2.31
N VAL A 243 -10.50 5.17 -2.73
CA VAL A 243 -10.01 6.21 -1.82
C VAL A 243 -11.09 7.27 -1.66
N LYS A 244 -11.57 7.49 -0.44
CA LYS A 244 -12.62 8.46 -0.13
C LYS A 244 -12.16 9.41 0.96
N VAL A 245 -12.34 10.70 0.73
CA VAL A 245 -12.21 11.72 1.78
C VAL A 245 -13.53 11.78 2.53
N MET A 246 -13.48 11.52 3.83
CA MET A 246 -14.64 11.54 4.71
C MET A 246 -15.02 12.98 5.04
N GLU A 247 -16.19 13.17 5.63
CA GLU A 247 -16.64 14.48 6.10
C GLU A 247 -15.62 15.17 7.03
N LEU A 248 -15.57 16.51 6.97
CA LEU A 248 -14.62 17.30 7.75
C LEU A 248 -14.71 16.95 9.24
N GLY A 249 -13.57 16.71 9.87
CA GLY A 249 -13.50 16.31 11.27
C GLY A 249 -13.95 14.88 11.57
N GLY A 250 -14.48 14.14 10.58
CA GLY A 250 -15.01 12.79 10.79
C GLY A 250 -16.30 12.77 11.63
N THR A 251 -17.10 13.85 11.59
CA THR A 251 -18.23 14.06 12.51
C THR A 251 -19.33 13.01 12.45
N GLU A 252 -19.50 12.33 11.31
CA GLU A 252 -20.52 11.29 11.13
C GLU A 252 -19.92 9.88 11.23
N THR A 253 -18.74 9.70 10.66
CA THR A 253 -18.00 8.43 10.58
C THR A 253 -17.32 8.07 11.89
N LEU A 254 -16.95 9.07 12.71
CA LEU A 254 -16.28 8.95 14.01
C LEU A 254 -17.09 9.69 15.09
N PRO A 255 -18.34 9.28 15.37
CA PRO A 255 -19.27 10.04 16.22
C PRO A 255 -18.80 10.18 17.68
N ASP A 256 -17.91 9.31 18.16
CA ASP A 256 -17.30 9.37 19.48
C ASP A 256 -15.90 10.02 19.49
N GLY A 257 -15.41 10.44 18.31
CA GLY A 257 -14.09 11.03 18.13
C GLY A 257 -12.92 10.03 18.09
N PHE A 258 -13.17 8.72 18.08
CA PHE A 258 -12.13 7.69 18.05
C PHE A 258 -12.00 7.02 16.69
N ILE A 259 -10.77 6.88 16.19
CA ILE A 259 -10.48 6.15 14.95
C ILE A 259 -9.90 4.76 15.25
N ALA A 260 -10.74 3.73 15.12
CA ALA A 260 -10.30 2.33 15.23
C ALA A 260 -9.66 1.85 13.91
N ALA A 261 -8.45 1.31 13.98
CA ALA A 261 -7.63 0.98 12.81
C ALA A 261 -8.06 -0.30 12.05
N ASN A 262 -8.80 -1.19 12.70
CA ASN A 262 -9.21 -2.49 12.16
C ASN A 262 -10.57 -2.50 11.44
N THR A 263 -11.29 -1.37 11.41
CA THR A 263 -12.68 -1.32 10.93
C THR A 263 -12.85 -1.46 9.41
N LEU A 264 -11.77 -1.38 8.64
CA LEU A 264 -11.77 -1.65 7.19
C LEU A 264 -11.07 -2.97 6.82
N ALA A 265 -10.74 -3.82 7.79
CA ALA A 265 -10.16 -5.14 7.57
C ALA A 265 -10.98 -5.95 6.55
N GLY A 266 -10.28 -6.63 5.64
CA GLY A 266 -10.86 -7.41 4.54
C GLY A 266 -11.16 -6.63 3.26
N THR A 267 -11.23 -5.29 3.33
CA THR A 267 -11.63 -4.45 2.20
C THR A 267 -10.43 -3.90 1.41
N ASN A 268 -10.68 -3.41 0.20
CA ASN A 268 -9.73 -2.58 -0.55
C ASN A 268 -10.00 -1.07 -0.39
N ASN A 269 -10.88 -0.67 0.54
CA ASN A 269 -11.22 0.73 0.77
C ASN A 269 -10.14 1.44 1.60
N MET A 270 -9.98 2.74 1.33
CA MET A 270 -9.21 3.67 2.12
C MET A 270 -10.04 4.92 2.40
N GLN A 271 -10.11 5.30 3.66
CA GLN A 271 -10.76 6.53 4.10
C GLN A 271 -9.70 7.53 4.54
N ILE A 272 -9.82 8.77 4.09
CA ILE A 272 -8.98 9.89 4.46
C ILE A 272 -9.79 10.84 5.33
N PHE A 273 -9.19 11.28 6.44
CA PHE A 273 -9.78 12.21 7.39
C PHE A 273 -8.89 13.44 7.52
N VAL A 274 -9.54 14.60 7.62
CA VAL A 274 -8.91 15.88 7.94
C VAL A 274 -9.57 16.40 9.21
N CYS A 275 -8.82 16.45 10.30
CA CYS A 275 -9.26 16.89 11.62
C CYS A 275 -8.34 18.00 12.14
N GLY A 276 -8.68 18.59 13.28
CA GLY A 276 -7.82 19.55 13.99
C GLY A 276 -8.41 20.95 14.08
N ASN A 277 -7.54 21.95 14.13
CA ASN A 277 -7.88 23.36 14.29
C ASN A 277 -6.96 24.26 13.43
N GLU A 278 -7.07 25.58 13.60
CA GLU A 278 -6.32 26.56 12.80
C GLU A 278 -4.79 26.48 12.91
N ASP A 279 -4.26 25.89 13.99
CA ASP A 279 -2.82 25.82 14.26
C ASP A 279 -2.25 24.42 13.99
N GLN A 280 -3.08 23.40 14.20
CA GLN A 280 -2.69 21.99 14.16
C GLN A 280 -3.74 21.18 13.40
N ILE A 281 -3.36 20.68 12.23
CA ILE A 281 -4.21 19.84 11.38
C ILE A 281 -3.71 18.40 11.51
N LEU A 282 -4.62 17.44 11.63
CA LEU A 282 -4.31 16.02 11.68
C LEU A 282 -4.91 15.33 10.45
N LEU A 283 -4.03 14.84 9.58
CA LEU A 283 -4.41 13.97 8.49
C LEU A 283 -4.36 12.52 8.94
N MET A 284 -5.35 11.72 8.55
CA MET A 284 -5.33 10.28 8.81
C MET A 284 -5.86 9.49 7.61
N SER A 285 -5.23 8.35 7.32
CA SER A 285 -5.74 7.37 6.36
C SER A 285 -6.03 6.07 7.08
N ARG A 286 -7.26 5.55 6.99
CA ARG A 286 -7.69 4.26 7.53
C ARG A 286 -7.93 3.27 6.40
N PHE A 287 -7.37 2.06 6.48
CA PHE A 287 -7.49 1.02 5.46
C PHE A 287 -6.98 -0.33 5.97
N ASP A 288 -7.18 -1.40 5.21
CA ASP A 288 -6.57 -2.70 5.49
C ASP A 288 -5.12 -2.78 4.97
N ASN A 289 -4.16 -3.09 5.84
CA ASN A 289 -2.76 -3.30 5.49
C ASN A 289 -2.52 -4.48 4.52
N LEU A 290 -3.39 -5.51 4.52
CA LEU A 290 -3.33 -6.63 3.57
C LEU A 290 -4.22 -6.41 2.34
N GLY A 291 -5.29 -5.63 2.46
CA GLY A 291 -6.15 -5.19 1.36
C GLY A 291 -5.50 -4.07 0.55
N LYS A 292 -6.00 -2.84 0.70
CA LYS A 292 -5.47 -1.65 -0.01
C LYS A 292 -3.99 -1.37 0.27
N GLY A 293 -3.46 -1.88 1.39
CA GLY A 293 -2.03 -1.79 1.72
C GLY A 293 -1.12 -2.83 1.06
N ALA A 294 -1.66 -3.86 0.40
CA ALA A 294 -0.86 -4.91 -0.22
C ALA A 294 -1.58 -5.64 -1.36
N SER A 295 -2.27 -6.74 -1.07
CA SER A 295 -2.83 -7.67 -2.06
C SER A 295 -3.96 -7.05 -2.88
N GLY A 296 -4.81 -6.26 -2.23
CA GLY A 296 -5.92 -5.56 -2.89
C GLY A 296 -5.41 -4.51 -3.88
N ALA A 297 -4.40 -3.73 -3.49
CA ALA A 297 -3.73 -2.80 -4.41
C ALA A 297 -3.09 -3.52 -5.60
N ALA A 298 -2.46 -4.68 -5.37
CA ALA A 298 -1.83 -5.46 -6.44
C ALA A 298 -2.88 -5.95 -7.47
N ILE A 299 -4.02 -6.44 -7.00
CA ILE A 299 -5.13 -6.86 -7.87
C ILE A 299 -5.78 -5.66 -8.57
N GLN A 300 -5.90 -4.50 -7.91
CA GLN A 300 -6.41 -3.28 -8.55
C GLN A 300 -5.51 -2.86 -9.71
N ASN A 301 -4.18 -2.87 -9.49
CA ASN A 301 -3.19 -2.61 -10.54
C ASN A 301 -3.34 -3.59 -11.71
N MET A 302 -3.50 -4.89 -11.42
CA MET A 302 -3.77 -5.89 -12.45
C MET A 302 -5.04 -5.59 -13.24
N ASN A 303 -6.15 -5.29 -12.57
CA ASN A 303 -7.42 -5.00 -13.23
C ASN A 303 -7.30 -3.78 -14.17
N ILE A 304 -6.58 -2.73 -13.75
CA ILE A 304 -6.30 -1.55 -14.57
C ILE A 304 -5.45 -1.93 -15.80
N MET A 305 -4.40 -2.74 -15.61
CA MET A 305 -3.54 -3.24 -16.69
C MET A 305 -4.31 -4.07 -17.72
N LEU A 306 -5.29 -4.85 -17.26
CA LEU A 306 -6.16 -5.66 -18.11
C LEU A 306 -7.30 -4.85 -18.76
N GLY A 307 -7.48 -3.58 -18.38
CA GLY A 307 -8.55 -2.74 -18.92
C GLY A 307 -9.95 -3.13 -18.47
N ILE A 308 -10.08 -3.87 -17.36
CA ILE A 308 -11.36 -4.31 -16.79
C ILE A 308 -11.76 -3.41 -15.60
N ASN A 309 -12.94 -3.66 -15.01
CA ASN A 309 -13.38 -2.95 -13.82
C ASN A 309 -12.33 -3.10 -12.70
N GLU A 310 -11.81 -1.98 -12.19
CA GLU A 310 -10.76 -1.98 -11.17
C GLU A 310 -11.19 -2.64 -9.86
N ALA A 311 -12.50 -2.70 -9.59
CA ALA A 311 -13.07 -3.31 -8.40
C ALA A 311 -13.29 -4.83 -8.48
N MET A 312 -13.03 -5.45 -9.63
CA MET A 312 -13.28 -6.88 -9.82
C MET A 312 -12.47 -7.73 -8.83
N GLY A 313 -13.17 -8.43 -7.94
CA GLY A 313 -12.58 -9.28 -6.88
C GLY A 313 -12.08 -8.53 -5.64
N LEU A 314 -12.51 -7.28 -5.44
CA LEU A 314 -12.04 -6.38 -4.38
C LEU A 314 -13.14 -5.73 -3.53
N GLU A 315 -14.41 -6.07 -3.78
CA GLU A 315 -15.57 -5.67 -2.97
C GLU A 315 -15.92 -6.72 -1.92
#